data_AF-A0A948FVB9-F1
#
_entry.id   AF-A0A948FVB9-F1
#
_cell.length_a   1.000
_cell.length_b   1.000
_cell.length_c   1.000
_cell.angle_alpha   90.00
_cell.angle_beta   90.00
_cell.angle_gamma   90.00
#
_symmetry.space_group_name_H-M   'P 1'
#
loop_
_entity.id
_entity.type
_entity.pdbx_description
1 polymer ?
#
loop_
_entity_poly.entity_id
_entity_poly.type
_entity_poly.pdbx_seq_one_letter_code
_entity_poly.pdbx_strand_id
1 'polypeptide(L)'
;MSTKVSLEHRTTYHFAEPVNVAPHVVRLRPAPHTRTPIEAYSLDVSPKSHFLNWQQDPFGNWMARLVFPEKVKTLDITVGLVADLMVINPFDFFVEEYAESMPFVYENSLHADLFPYLRSVEDASVADQFRQGLPQPHEGPDGTTRTIDFLASLNAAVNREIAYSVRMEAGVQSPDETLTRKIGSCRDSAWLLVALLRQYGLAARFVSGYLVQLASDQKALDGPSGPEQDFTDLHAWAEVYLPGAGWVGMDPTSSLFAGEGHIPLSATPHPSSAAPIEGATDPVEVTFSFHNEVTRVHEDPRVTKPYTDDQWARIDALGEAVDERLTAGDVRLTMGGEPTFVSLDDATTPQWNSEADGPEKRALANVVAERLRETYAQGGIVHRGQGKWYPGE
;
A
#
# COMPACT_ATOMS: atom_id res chain seq x y z
N MET A 1 -9.30 -7.36 1.28
CA MET A 1 -9.15 -7.95 -0.06
C MET A 1 -7.72 -7.76 -0.46
N SER A 2 -7.03 -8.85 -0.77
CA SER A 2 -5.62 -8.82 -1.19
C SER A 2 -5.58 -8.79 -2.72
N THR A 3 -4.65 -8.00 -3.27
CA THR A 3 -4.31 -8.07 -4.70
C THR A 3 -2.87 -8.48 -4.81
N LYS A 4 -2.61 -9.63 -5.41
CA LYS A 4 -1.24 -10.06 -5.66
C LYS A 4 -0.81 -9.61 -7.03
N VAL A 5 0.38 -9.04 -7.08
CA VAL A 5 0.98 -8.54 -8.32
C VAL A 5 2.32 -9.20 -8.55
N SER A 6 2.60 -9.51 -9.81
CA SER A 6 3.93 -9.84 -10.29
C SER A 6 4.55 -8.57 -10.86
N LEU A 7 5.77 -8.26 -10.45
CA LEU A 7 6.59 -7.17 -10.96
C LEU A 7 7.81 -7.74 -11.65
N GLU A 8 8.10 -7.25 -12.86
CA GLU A 8 9.35 -7.46 -13.56
C GLU A 8 10.07 -6.12 -13.68
N HIS A 9 11.32 -6.08 -13.23
CA HIS A 9 12.27 -5.00 -13.50
C HIS A 9 13.40 -5.57 -14.33
N ARG A 10 13.68 -4.97 -15.49
CA ARG A 10 14.83 -5.33 -16.31
C ARG A 10 15.65 -4.11 -16.67
N THR A 11 16.96 -4.23 -16.49
CA THR A 11 17.95 -3.25 -16.93
C THR A 11 18.97 -3.93 -17.81
N THR A 12 19.18 -3.37 -19.00
CA THR A 12 20.07 -3.92 -20.02
C THR A 12 21.05 -2.83 -20.47
N TYR A 13 22.34 -3.17 -20.41
CA TYR A 13 23.43 -2.37 -20.95
C TYR A 13 24.03 -3.11 -22.14
N HIS A 14 23.99 -2.51 -23.32
CA HIS A 14 24.73 -3.00 -24.49
C HIS A 14 25.95 -2.10 -24.74
N PHE A 15 27.13 -2.67 -24.57
CA PHE A 15 28.40 -2.00 -24.80
C PHE A 15 28.78 -2.12 -26.28
N ALA A 16 29.27 -1.03 -26.90
CA ALA A 16 29.68 -1.06 -28.31
C ALA A 16 30.78 -2.10 -28.57
N GLU A 17 31.64 -2.35 -27.57
CA GLU A 17 32.69 -3.36 -27.57
C GLU A 17 32.72 -4.11 -26.22
N PRO A 18 33.29 -5.33 -26.13
CA PRO A 18 33.45 -6.02 -24.86
C PRO A 18 34.34 -5.24 -23.88
N VAL A 19 33.81 -4.95 -22.70
CA VAL A 19 34.49 -4.16 -21.66
C VAL A 19 34.69 -4.93 -20.36
N ASN A 20 35.68 -4.52 -19.58
CA ASN A 20 35.73 -4.94 -18.18
C ASN A 20 34.60 -4.25 -17.41
N VAL A 21 33.91 -5.03 -16.60
CA VAL A 21 32.89 -4.55 -15.67
C VAL A 21 33.47 -4.67 -14.27
N ALA A 22 33.74 -3.54 -13.63
CA ALA A 22 34.23 -3.50 -12.25
C ALA A 22 33.19 -4.11 -11.30
N PRO A 23 33.52 -4.41 -10.03
CA PRO A 23 32.53 -4.91 -9.08
C PRO A 23 31.27 -4.05 -9.08
N HIS A 24 30.12 -4.68 -9.30
CA HIS A 24 28.81 -4.03 -9.28
C HIS A 24 28.05 -4.39 -8.02
N VAL A 25 27.20 -3.48 -7.55
CA VAL A 25 26.28 -3.68 -6.44
C VAL A 25 24.87 -3.46 -6.95
N VAL A 26 24.00 -4.44 -6.71
CA VAL A 26 22.57 -4.38 -7.04
C VAL A 26 21.77 -4.37 -5.74
N ARG A 27 20.97 -3.33 -5.54
CA ARG A 27 20.10 -3.08 -4.37
C ARG A 27 18.63 -3.20 -4.74
N LEU A 28 18.29 -4.14 -5.62
CA LEU A 28 16.93 -4.34 -6.14
C LEU A 28 16.15 -5.45 -5.42
N ARG A 29 16.52 -5.75 -4.17
CA ARG A 29 15.79 -6.69 -3.32
C ARG A 29 15.02 -5.91 -2.25
N PRO A 30 13.72 -6.18 -2.03
CA PRO A 30 12.95 -5.55 -0.97
C PRO A 30 13.67 -5.59 0.38
N ALA A 31 13.72 -4.43 1.03
CA ALA A 31 14.40 -4.24 2.29
C ALA A 31 13.70 -5.05 3.39
N PRO A 32 14.43 -5.50 4.44
CA PRO A 32 13.84 -6.29 5.52
C PRO A 32 12.65 -5.62 6.24
N HIS A 33 12.56 -4.29 6.20
CA HIS A 33 11.49 -3.50 6.82
C HIS A 33 10.29 -3.25 5.89
N THR A 34 10.24 -3.89 4.72
CA THR A 34 9.08 -3.82 3.81
C THR A 34 7.83 -4.32 4.53
N ARG A 35 6.79 -3.49 4.58
CA ARG A 35 5.50 -3.87 5.19
C ARG A 35 4.63 -4.71 4.26
N THR A 36 4.74 -4.48 2.96
CA THR A 36 4.08 -5.26 1.89
C THR A 36 4.68 -6.67 1.84
N PRO A 37 3.90 -7.75 2.07
CA PRO A 37 4.43 -9.11 2.02
C PRO A 37 4.97 -9.45 0.64
N ILE A 38 6.20 -9.99 0.61
CA ILE A 38 6.86 -10.44 -0.60
C ILE A 38 6.87 -11.97 -0.61
N GLU A 39 6.07 -12.56 -1.51
CA GLU A 39 5.89 -14.02 -1.59
C GLU A 39 7.00 -14.71 -2.39
N ALA A 40 7.53 -14.02 -3.40
CA ALA A 40 8.61 -14.52 -4.23
C ALA A 40 9.53 -13.39 -4.68
N TYR A 41 10.81 -13.72 -4.80
CA TYR A 41 11.86 -12.85 -5.32
C TYR A 41 12.84 -13.65 -6.17
N SER A 42 13.27 -13.08 -7.28
CA SER A 42 14.33 -13.63 -8.12
C SER A 42 15.24 -12.51 -8.62
N LEU A 43 16.52 -12.83 -8.79
CA LEU A 43 17.52 -11.98 -9.42
C LEU A 43 18.24 -12.82 -10.47
N ASP A 44 18.03 -12.47 -11.74
CA ASP A 44 18.71 -13.09 -12.87
C ASP A 44 19.68 -12.10 -13.50
N VAL A 45 20.96 -12.48 -13.54
CA VAL A 45 22.02 -11.65 -14.13
C VAL A 45 22.65 -12.39 -15.31
N SER A 46 22.86 -11.67 -16.41
CA SER A 46 23.61 -12.17 -17.57
C SER A 46 24.74 -11.20 -17.91
N PRO A 47 25.94 -11.70 -18.31
CA PRO A 47 26.28 -13.08 -18.60
C PRO A 47 26.36 -13.97 -17.35
N LYS A 48 26.11 -15.28 -17.50
CA LYS A 48 26.10 -16.24 -16.37
C LYS A 48 27.47 -16.50 -15.76
N SER A 49 28.55 -16.18 -16.47
CA SER A 49 29.91 -16.21 -15.93
C SER A 49 30.14 -14.98 -15.06
N HIS A 50 29.62 -15.02 -13.83
CA HIS A 50 29.85 -14.00 -12.81
C HIS A 50 29.85 -14.63 -11.41
N PHE A 51 30.48 -13.95 -10.46
CA PHE A 51 30.33 -14.26 -9.04
C PHE A 51 29.26 -13.37 -8.44
N LEU A 52 28.36 -13.94 -7.65
CA LEU A 52 27.34 -13.21 -6.90
C LEU A 52 27.48 -13.53 -5.42
N ASN A 53 27.64 -12.48 -4.61
CA ASN A 53 27.64 -12.59 -3.15
C ASN A 53 26.60 -11.65 -2.55
N TRP A 54 25.68 -12.20 -1.75
CA TRP A 54 24.72 -11.39 -0.99
C TRP A 54 25.36 -10.86 0.30
N GLN A 55 25.14 -9.58 0.55
CA GLN A 55 25.61 -8.87 1.73
C GLN A 55 24.52 -7.93 2.25
N GLN A 56 24.75 -7.37 3.43
CA GLN A 56 24.00 -6.23 3.94
C GLN A 56 24.94 -5.04 4.12
N ASP A 57 24.43 -3.85 3.82
CA ASP A 57 25.14 -2.61 4.13
C ASP A 57 25.01 -2.28 5.64
N PRO A 58 25.73 -1.25 6.15
CA PRO A 58 25.60 -0.86 7.55
C PRO A 58 24.19 -0.45 8.01
N PHE A 59 23.27 -0.23 7.07
CA PHE A 59 21.88 0.16 7.33
C PHE A 59 20.91 -1.03 7.19
N GLY A 60 21.42 -2.24 6.93
CA GLY A 60 20.65 -3.47 6.80
C GLY A 60 20.01 -3.67 5.42
N ASN A 61 20.35 -2.87 4.41
CA ASN A 61 19.83 -3.04 3.05
C ASN A 61 20.53 -4.21 2.36
N TRP A 62 19.79 -4.98 1.57
CA TRP A 62 20.36 -6.08 0.79
C TRP A 62 21.20 -5.57 -0.37
N MET A 63 22.39 -6.14 -0.53
CA MET A 63 23.31 -5.85 -1.63
C MET A 63 23.76 -7.14 -2.30
N ALA A 64 23.43 -7.33 -3.58
CA ALA A 64 24.06 -8.35 -4.41
C ALA A 64 25.33 -7.77 -5.01
N ARG A 65 26.49 -8.27 -4.57
CA ARG A 65 27.79 -7.87 -5.10
C ARG A 65 28.21 -8.81 -6.23
N LEU A 66 28.30 -8.26 -7.43
CA LEU A 66 28.63 -8.96 -8.67
C LEU A 66 30.07 -8.70 -9.07
N VAL A 67 30.77 -9.74 -9.52
CA VAL A 67 32.11 -9.63 -10.11
C VAL A 67 32.15 -10.44 -11.40
N PHE A 68 32.57 -9.79 -12.49
CA PHE A 68 32.67 -10.38 -13.82
C PHE A 68 34.13 -10.69 -14.14
N PRO A 69 34.53 -11.97 -14.29
CA PRO A 69 35.91 -12.34 -14.60
C PRO A 69 36.29 -12.08 -16.06
N GLU A 70 35.30 -12.02 -16.96
CA GLU A 70 35.49 -11.86 -18.39
C GLU A 70 34.92 -10.53 -18.87
N LYS A 71 35.42 -10.06 -20.03
CA LYS A 71 34.85 -8.88 -20.68
C LYS A 71 33.44 -9.14 -21.16
N VAL A 72 32.57 -8.16 -20.97
CA VAL A 72 31.13 -8.27 -21.22
C VAL A 72 30.73 -7.33 -22.35
N LYS A 73 29.96 -7.84 -23.32
CA LYS A 73 29.32 -7.02 -24.37
C LYS A 73 27.89 -6.61 -24.01
N THR A 74 27.22 -7.38 -23.18
CA THR A 74 25.87 -7.08 -22.70
C THR A 74 25.72 -7.50 -21.25
N LEU A 75 25.27 -6.58 -20.41
CA LEU A 75 24.93 -6.82 -19.01
C LEU A 75 23.43 -6.68 -18.84
N ASP A 76 22.76 -7.78 -18.50
CA ASP A 76 21.34 -7.81 -18.18
C ASP A 76 21.15 -8.11 -16.69
N ILE A 77 20.32 -7.32 -16.03
CA ILE A 77 19.90 -7.51 -14.65
C ILE A 77 18.38 -7.52 -14.65
N THR A 78 17.79 -8.66 -14.32
CA THR A 78 16.34 -8.86 -14.25
C THR A 78 15.94 -9.25 -12.83
N VAL A 79 14.94 -8.57 -12.28
CA VAL A 79 14.34 -8.86 -10.99
C VAL A 79 12.89 -9.21 -11.21
N GLY A 80 12.47 -10.35 -10.66
CA GLY A 80 11.07 -10.75 -10.57
C GLY A 80 10.61 -10.74 -9.12
N LEU A 81 9.45 -10.17 -8.85
CA LEU A 81 8.86 -10.02 -7.52
C LEU A 81 7.38 -10.41 -7.54
N VAL A 82 6.91 -11.14 -6.53
CA VAL A 82 5.47 -11.29 -6.26
C VAL A 82 5.14 -10.61 -4.93
N ALA A 83 4.32 -9.57 -4.99
CA ALA A 83 3.93 -8.77 -3.83
C ALA A 83 2.43 -8.90 -3.55
N ASP A 84 2.08 -9.04 -2.27
CA ASP A 84 0.70 -8.96 -1.78
C ASP A 84 0.40 -7.51 -1.38
N LEU A 85 -0.33 -6.79 -2.25
CA LEU A 85 -0.76 -5.41 -2.00
C LEU A 85 -2.00 -5.38 -1.10
N MET A 86 -1.88 -5.95 0.09
CA MET A 86 -2.85 -5.74 1.16
C MET A 86 -2.81 -4.27 1.59
N VAL A 87 -3.97 -3.61 1.61
CA VAL A 87 -4.08 -2.20 1.98
C VAL A 87 -3.42 -1.93 3.32
N ILE A 88 -2.50 -0.96 3.33
CA ILE A 88 -1.83 -0.51 4.54
C ILE A 88 -2.41 0.85 4.93
N ASN A 89 -2.92 0.96 6.16
CA ASN A 89 -3.21 2.26 6.73
C ASN A 89 -1.87 2.95 7.08
N PRO A 90 -1.49 4.05 6.40
CA PRO A 90 -0.22 4.72 6.65
C PRO A 90 -0.19 5.45 7.99
N PHE A 91 -1.30 5.51 8.74
CA PHE A 91 -1.43 6.12 10.07
C PHE A 91 -1.66 5.09 11.19
N ASP A 92 -1.55 3.80 10.90
CA ASP A 92 -1.74 2.73 11.88
C ASP A 92 -0.47 2.52 12.72
N PHE A 93 -0.24 3.44 13.65
CA PHE A 93 0.85 3.42 14.62
C PHE A 93 0.52 4.30 15.83
N PHE A 94 1.31 4.16 16.89
CA PHE A 94 1.30 5.06 18.04
C PHE A 94 2.59 5.89 18.06
N VAL A 95 2.49 7.12 18.53
CA VAL A 95 3.66 7.97 18.78
C VAL A 95 3.80 8.09 20.30
N GLU A 96 5.04 8.16 20.81
CA GLU A 96 5.26 8.44 22.24
C GLU A 96 4.65 9.78 22.63
N GLU A 97 4.12 9.89 23.86
CA GLU A 97 3.40 11.07 24.35
C GLU A 97 4.20 12.38 24.15
N TYR A 98 5.52 12.33 24.41
CA TYR A 98 6.39 13.51 24.26
C TYR A 98 6.63 13.94 22.80
N ALA A 99 6.30 13.09 21.83
CA ALA A 99 6.49 13.32 20.40
C ALA A 99 5.16 13.44 19.63
N GLU A 100 4.01 13.42 20.31
CA GLU A 100 2.69 13.61 19.68
C GLU A 100 2.55 14.99 19.03
N SER A 101 3.25 16.00 19.58
CA SER A 101 3.27 17.37 19.08
C SER A 101 4.69 17.89 18.91
N MET A 102 4.86 18.75 17.91
CA MET A 102 6.10 19.44 17.60
C MET A 102 6.12 20.84 18.25
N PRO A 103 7.31 21.34 18.65
CA PRO A 103 8.60 20.65 18.59
C PRO A 103 8.77 19.62 19.73
N PHE A 104 9.42 18.50 19.44
CA PHE A 104 9.90 17.55 20.46
C PHE A 104 11.42 17.32 20.33
N VAL A 105 12.02 16.69 21.33
CA VAL A 105 13.44 16.30 21.33
C VAL A 105 13.55 14.80 21.57
N TYR A 106 14.36 14.12 20.76
CA TYR A 106 14.67 12.71 20.98
C TYR A 106 15.39 12.50 22.32
N GLU A 107 15.09 11.40 23.00
CA GLU A 107 15.89 10.96 24.14
C GLU A 107 17.36 10.79 23.75
N ASN A 108 18.29 11.10 24.67
CA ASN A 108 19.72 11.19 24.36
C ASN A 108 20.32 9.91 23.73
N SER A 109 19.92 8.73 24.20
CA SER A 109 20.36 7.44 23.64
C SER A 109 19.87 7.26 22.21
N LEU A 110 18.57 7.46 21.99
CA LEU A 110 17.96 7.36 20.68
C LEU A 110 18.53 8.39 19.70
N HIS A 111 18.76 9.62 20.16
CA HIS A 111 19.42 10.66 19.37
C HIS A 111 20.82 10.23 18.90
N ALA A 112 21.60 9.58 19.78
CA ALA A 112 22.93 9.07 19.42
C ALA A 112 22.85 7.97 18.35
N ASP A 113 21.89 7.04 18.47
CA ASP A 113 21.67 5.97 17.50
C ASP A 113 21.18 6.52 16.14
N LEU A 114 20.37 7.59 16.17
CA LEU A 114 19.84 8.26 14.98
C LEU A 114 20.79 9.29 14.37
N PHE A 115 21.97 9.53 14.96
CA PHE A 115 22.87 10.61 14.55
C PHE A 115 23.16 10.67 13.04
N PRO A 116 23.41 9.57 12.32
CA PRO A 116 23.62 9.61 10.87
C PRO A 116 22.45 10.25 10.10
N TYR A 117 21.23 10.09 10.59
CA TYR A 117 19.98 10.56 9.99
C TYR A 117 19.58 11.98 10.42
N LEU A 118 20.35 12.58 11.33
CA LEU A 118 20.19 13.95 11.82
C LEU A 118 21.22 14.92 11.22
N ARG A 119 22.24 14.40 10.51
CA ARG A 119 23.31 15.22 9.93
C ARG A 119 22.77 16.22 8.91
N SER A 120 23.19 17.48 9.07
CA SER A 120 22.91 18.54 8.12
C SER A 120 23.24 18.11 6.69
N VAL A 121 22.35 18.47 5.77
CA VAL A 121 22.54 18.24 4.35
C VAL A 121 23.34 19.40 3.76
N GLU A 122 24.33 19.10 2.92
CA GLU A 122 25.10 20.10 2.18
C GLU A 122 24.22 20.81 1.13
N ASP A 123 24.59 22.03 0.76
CA ASP A 123 23.84 22.85 -0.22
C ASP A 123 22.33 22.94 0.08
N ALA A 124 22.01 23.32 1.32
CA ALA A 124 20.66 23.43 1.86
C ALA A 124 20.36 24.83 2.48
N SER A 125 21.06 25.86 2.03
CA SER A 125 20.90 27.24 2.51
C SER A 125 19.62 27.92 2.01
N VAL A 126 19.26 27.70 0.73
CA VAL A 126 17.97 28.09 0.15
C VAL A 126 16.86 27.24 0.77
N ALA A 127 17.12 25.97 1.05
CA ALA A 127 16.19 25.14 1.82
C ALA A 127 15.90 25.68 3.21
N ASP A 128 16.91 26.21 3.92
CA ASP A 128 16.67 26.87 5.22
C ASP A 128 15.86 28.17 5.07
N GLN A 129 16.06 28.95 4.01
CA GLN A 129 15.23 30.13 3.73
C GLN A 129 13.78 29.73 3.40
N PHE A 130 13.60 28.69 2.59
CA PHE A 130 12.27 28.14 2.29
C PHE A 130 11.57 27.67 3.57
N ARG A 131 12.29 26.94 4.43
CA ARG A 131 11.82 26.47 5.75
C ARG A 131 11.28 27.60 6.63
N GLN A 132 11.90 28.78 6.60
CA GLN A 132 11.44 29.94 7.38
C GLN A 132 10.06 30.46 6.94
N GLY A 133 9.65 30.20 5.69
CA GLY A 133 8.32 30.54 5.16
C GLY A 133 7.28 29.43 5.30
N LEU A 134 7.65 28.27 5.83
CA LEU A 134 6.74 27.15 6.09
C LEU A 134 6.09 27.27 7.48
N PRO A 135 4.97 26.57 7.74
CA PRO A 135 4.37 26.52 9.07
C PRO A 135 5.40 26.12 10.12
N GLN A 136 5.51 26.92 11.18
CA GLN A 136 6.44 26.62 12.24
C GLN A 136 5.77 25.73 13.30
N PRO A 137 6.48 24.73 13.85
CA PRO A 137 5.93 23.84 14.87
C PRO A 137 5.23 24.54 16.04
N HIS A 138 5.72 25.72 16.40
CA HIS A 138 5.29 26.50 17.56
C HIS A 138 4.12 27.46 17.30
N GLU A 139 3.52 27.44 16.10
CA GLU A 139 2.43 28.36 15.70
C GLU A 139 1.02 27.85 16.00
N GLY A 140 0.86 26.62 16.49
CA GLY A 140 -0.46 26.10 16.84
C GLY A 140 -1.08 26.75 18.10
N PRO A 141 -2.38 26.50 18.39
CA PRO A 141 -3.13 27.20 19.44
C PRO A 141 -2.49 27.18 20.82
N ASP A 142 -1.82 26.07 21.17
CA ASP A 142 -1.15 25.87 22.46
C ASP A 142 0.38 26.00 22.34
N GLY A 143 0.88 26.66 21.29
CA GLY A 143 2.32 26.78 20.99
C GLY A 143 2.95 25.49 20.47
N THR A 144 2.14 24.54 20.01
CA THR A 144 2.58 23.26 19.43
C THR A 144 1.66 22.85 18.28
N THR A 145 2.16 22.00 17.39
CA THR A 145 1.40 21.42 16.27
C THR A 145 1.48 19.91 16.34
N ARG A 146 0.37 19.19 16.16
CA ARG A 146 0.41 17.71 16.13
C ARG A 146 1.41 17.25 15.07
N THR A 147 2.29 16.32 15.45
CA THR A 147 3.43 15.90 14.63
C THR A 147 2.99 15.43 13.24
N ILE A 148 1.91 14.63 13.16
CA ILE A 148 1.39 14.12 11.88
C ILE A 148 0.83 15.24 11.00
N ASP A 149 0.13 16.22 11.58
CA ASP A 149 -0.43 17.36 10.84
C ASP A 149 0.70 18.26 10.30
N PHE A 150 1.77 18.44 11.08
CA PHE A 150 2.99 19.13 10.66
C PHE A 150 3.67 18.40 9.50
N LEU A 151 3.88 17.09 9.60
CA LEU A 151 4.49 16.28 8.55
C LEU A 151 3.66 16.31 7.25
N ALA A 152 2.34 16.17 7.35
CA ALA A 152 1.45 16.25 6.20
C ALA A 152 1.54 17.62 5.51
N SER A 153 1.57 18.70 6.30
CA SER A 153 1.69 20.08 5.79
C SER A 153 3.05 20.32 5.12
N LEU A 154 4.14 19.80 5.70
CA LEU A 154 5.49 19.89 5.12
C LEU A 154 5.57 19.12 3.79
N ASN A 155 5.03 17.89 3.75
CA ASN A 155 4.98 17.08 2.53
C ASN A 155 4.23 17.80 1.40
N ALA A 156 3.06 18.36 1.73
CA ALA A 156 2.25 19.13 0.80
C ALA A 156 2.92 20.42 0.33
N ALA A 157 3.72 21.06 1.19
CA ALA A 157 4.48 22.26 0.82
C ALA A 157 5.57 21.94 -0.23
N VAL A 158 6.33 20.85 -0.03
CA VAL A 158 7.33 20.41 -1.02
C VAL A 158 6.66 20.03 -2.34
N ASN A 159 5.55 19.28 -2.30
CA ASN A 159 4.79 18.89 -3.48
C ASN A 159 4.30 20.10 -4.29
N ARG A 160 3.82 21.13 -3.61
CA ARG A 160 3.31 22.37 -4.23
C ARG A 160 4.43 23.21 -4.85
N GLU A 161 5.60 23.23 -4.23
CA GLU A 161 6.71 24.08 -4.66
C GLU A 161 7.48 23.48 -5.84
N ILE A 162 7.57 22.15 -5.91
CA ILE A 162 8.42 21.45 -6.88
C ILE A 162 7.56 20.77 -7.95
N ALA A 163 7.62 21.28 -9.17
CA ALA A 163 7.02 20.61 -10.33
C ALA A 163 7.71 19.27 -10.59
N TYR A 164 6.93 18.23 -10.88
CA TYR A 164 7.48 16.91 -11.18
C TYR A 164 7.98 16.82 -12.63
N SER A 165 9.17 16.25 -12.81
CA SER A 165 9.75 15.93 -14.12
C SER A 165 10.56 14.65 -14.08
N VAL A 166 10.41 13.81 -15.11
CA VAL A 166 11.24 12.62 -15.29
C VAL A 166 12.61 13.06 -15.81
N ARG A 167 13.67 12.55 -15.17
CA ARG A 167 15.05 12.97 -15.44
C ARG A 167 15.95 11.78 -15.71
N MET A 168 16.70 11.87 -16.81
CA MET A 168 17.69 10.86 -17.20
C MET A 168 19.10 11.18 -16.70
N GLU A 169 19.36 12.40 -16.20
CA GLU A 169 20.69 12.74 -15.71
C GLU A 169 21.04 11.92 -14.47
N ALA A 170 22.32 11.60 -14.29
CA ALA A 170 22.79 10.88 -13.11
C ALA A 170 22.78 11.78 -11.85
N GLY A 171 22.68 11.15 -10.68
CA GLY A 171 22.75 11.84 -9.39
C GLY A 171 21.43 12.46 -8.94
N VAL A 172 21.47 13.10 -7.78
CA VAL A 172 20.32 13.79 -7.15
C VAL A 172 20.67 15.26 -7.06
N GLN A 173 19.73 16.16 -7.40
CA GLN A 173 19.93 17.60 -7.20
C GLN A 173 20.14 17.88 -5.71
N SER A 174 20.94 18.90 -5.39
CA SER A 174 20.97 19.40 -4.02
C SER A 174 19.60 20.00 -3.65
N PRO A 175 19.27 20.12 -2.35
CA PRO A 175 18.06 20.82 -1.91
C PRO A 175 17.97 22.24 -2.47
N ASP A 176 19.08 22.98 -2.49
CA ASP A 176 19.13 24.35 -3.01
C ASP A 176 18.93 24.39 -4.53
N GLU A 177 19.51 23.45 -5.29
CA GLU A 177 19.27 23.35 -6.73
C GLU A 177 17.78 23.05 -7.00
N THR A 178 17.20 22.10 -6.27
CA THR A 178 15.80 21.69 -6.41
C THR A 178 14.85 22.88 -6.20
N LEU A 179 15.05 23.66 -5.14
CA LEU A 179 14.25 24.85 -4.85
C LEU A 179 14.51 26.01 -5.82
N THR A 180 15.75 26.19 -6.26
CA THR A 180 16.09 27.23 -7.24
C THR A 180 15.42 26.95 -8.59
N ARG A 181 15.39 25.68 -9.01
CA ARG A 181 14.79 25.25 -10.27
C ARG A 181 13.27 25.13 -10.18
N LYS A 182 12.73 24.82 -8.99
CA LYS A 182 11.32 24.48 -8.73
C LYS A 182 10.81 23.33 -9.61
N ILE A 183 11.71 22.46 -10.05
CA ILE A 183 11.40 21.29 -10.87
C ILE A 183 12.40 20.16 -10.61
N GLY A 184 11.89 18.97 -10.38
CA GLY A 184 12.70 17.82 -9.99
C GLY A 184 12.02 16.48 -10.23
N SER A 185 12.81 15.43 -10.15
CA SER A 185 12.35 14.04 -10.15
C SER A 185 12.06 13.57 -8.71
N CYS A 186 11.51 12.36 -8.53
CA CYS A 186 11.17 11.84 -7.20
C CYS A 186 12.33 11.84 -6.22
N ARG A 187 13.55 11.49 -6.68
CA ARG A 187 14.78 11.56 -5.88
C ARG A 187 15.14 12.98 -5.43
N ASP A 188 14.87 13.99 -6.26
CA ASP A 188 15.20 15.39 -5.96
C ASP A 188 14.26 15.92 -4.85
N SER A 189 12.95 15.70 -5.02
CA SER A 189 11.94 16.06 -4.02
C SER A 189 12.11 15.29 -2.70
N ALA A 190 12.41 14.00 -2.76
CA ALA A 190 12.68 13.18 -1.57
C ALA A 190 13.90 13.69 -0.79
N TRP A 191 14.98 14.05 -1.48
CA TRP A 191 16.18 14.56 -0.83
C TRP A 191 15.97 15.95 -0.22
N LEU A 192 15.23 16.84 -0.89
CA LEU A 192 14.79 18.11 -0.33
C LEU A 192 13.96 17.90 0.95
N LEU A 193 13.00 16.97 0.94
CA LEU A 193 12.19 16.68 2.12
C LEU A 193 13.03 16.14 3.29
N VAL A 194 14.00 15.24 3.02
CA VAL A 194 14.96 14.78 4.03
C VAL A 194 15.75 15.95 4.62
N ALA A 195 16.24 16.88 3.79
CA ALA A 195 16.98 18.04 4.26
C ALA A 195 16.13 18.93 5.17
N LEU A 196 14.89 19.23 4.79
CA LEU A 196 13.96 20.03 5.60
C LEU A 196 13.63 19.37 6.93
N LEU A 197 13.31 18.06 6.94
CA LEU A 197 13.05 17.30 8.16
C LEU A 197 14.23 17.40 9.14
N ARG A 198 15.46 17.24 8.64
CA ARG A 198 16.67 17.36 9.47
C ARG A 198 16.89 18.77 10.00
N GLN A 199 16.55 19.81 9.23
CA GLN A 199 16.60 21.20 9.71
C GLN A 199 15.55 21.50 10.80
N TYR A 200 14.45 20.72 10.86
CA TYR A 200 13.51 20.73 11.98
C TYR A 200 13.93 19.83 13.15
N GLY A 201 15.12 19.21 13.08
CA GLY A 201 15.63 18.33 14.13
C GLY A 201 15.05 16.92 14.11
N LEU A 202 14.39 16.52 13.02
CA LEU A 202 13.83 15.19 12.85
C LEU A 202 14.81 14.27 12.11
N ALA A 203 15.00 13.06 12.61
CA ALA A 203 15.82 12.05 11.98
C ALA A 203 15.13 11.57 10.70
N ALA A 204 15.78 11.74 9.56
CA ALA A 204 15.21 11.41 8.26
C ALA A 204 16.19 10.65 7.36
N ARG A 205 15.67 9.74 6.54
CA ARG A 205 16.45 8.93 5.60
C ARG A 205 15.85 8.96 4.20
N PHE A 206 16.72 8.81 3.21
CA PHE A 206 16.35 8.68 1.81
C PHE A 206 16.04 7.22 1.51
N VAL A 207 14.93 6.95 0.84
CA VAL A 207 14.53 5.61 0.45
C VAL A 207 14.44 5.52 -1.06
N SER A 208 15.08 4.51 -1.63
CA SER A 208 14.87 4.07 -3.01
C SER A 208 14.10 2.76 -2.99
N GLY A 209 13.07 2.65 -3.82
CA GLY A 209 12.23 1.48 -3.87
C GLY A 209 11.45 1.33 -5.16
N TYR A 210 10.52 0.36 -5.19
CA TYR A 210 9.48 0.32 -6.22
C TYR A 210 8.26 1.11 -5.74
N LEU A 211 7.63 1.81 -6.67
CA LEU A 211 6.27 2.28 -6.51
C LEU A 211 5.38 1.45 -7.43
N VAL A 212 4.39 0.76 -6.85
CA VAL A 212 3.32 0.09 -7.59
C VAL A 212 2.04 0.86 -7.38
N GLN A 213 1.40 1.29 -8.47
CA GLN A 213 0.08 1.88 -8.40
C GLN A 213 -0.84 1.15 -9.36
N LEU A 214 -1.94 0.64 -8.82
CA LEU A 214 -2.95 -0.06 -9.59
C LEU A 214 -4.05 0.92 -10.01
N ALA A 215 -4.53 0.76 -11.23
CA ALA A 215 -5.69 1.50 -11.71
C ALA A 215 -6.93 1.14 -10.86
N SER A 216 -7.60 2.17 -10.37
CA SER A 216 -8.85 2.00 -9.62
C SER A 216 -9.96 1.47 -10.53
N ASP A 217 -10.82 0.60 -10.01
CA ASP A 217 -11.95 0.06 -10.78
C ASP A 217 -12.97 1.15 -11.14
N GLN A 218 -13.09 2.15 -10.27
CA GLN A 218 -13.90 3.34 -10.49
C GLN A 218 -13.04 4.58 -10.25
N LYS A 219 -13.25 5.61 -11.07
CA LYS A 219 -12.63 6.91 -10.85
C LYS A 219 -13.16 7.53 -9.57
N ALA A 220 -12.29 8.20 -8.83
CA ALA A 220 -12.69 8.91 -7.63
C ALA A 220 -13.71 10.00 -7.99
N LEU A 221 -14.79 10.10 -7.21
CA LEU A 221 -15.78 11.17 -7.38
C LEU A 221 -15.19 12.54 -7.05
N ASP A 222 -14.36 12.58 -6.00
CA ASP A 222 -13.58 13.75 -5.58
C ASP A 222 -12.11 13.33 -5.36
N GLY A 223 -11.17 14.18 -5.77
CA GLY A 223 -9.73 13.93 -5.66
C GLY A 223 -9.10 13.24 -6.89
N PRO A 224 -7.78 13.00 -6.88
CA PRO A 224 -7.08 12.35 -7.99
C PRO A 224 -7.51 10.89 -8.12
N SER A 225 -7.87 10.45 -9.33
CA SER A 225 -8.39 9.10 -9.60
C SER A 225 -7.33 7.98 -9.60
N GLY A 226 -6.09 8.27 -9.19
CA GLY A 226 -4.95 7.36 -9.36
C GLY A 226 -4.52 7.24 -10.83
N PRO A 227 -3.70 6.24 -11.17
CA PRO A 227 -3.23 6.05 -12.54
C PRO A 227 -4.33 5.49 -13.45
N GLU A 228 -4.24 5.77 -14.75
CA GLU A 228 -5.17 5.24 -15.77
C GLU A 228 -4.98 3.73 -16.03
N GLN A 229 -3.76 3.24 -15.82
CA GLN A 229 -3.38 1.84 -15.99
C GLN A 229 -2.48 1.42 -14.83
N ASP A 230 -2.42 0.11 -14.57
CA ASP A 230 -1.46 -0.43 -13.62
C ASP A 230 -0.05 -0.05 -14.08
N PHE A 231 0.74 0.49 -13.16
CA PHE A 231 2.12 0.83 -13.47
C PHE A 231 3.03 0.59 -12.28
N THR A 232 4.29 0.35 -12.60
CA THR A 232 5.35 0.32 -11.62
C THR A 232 6.60 0.95 -12.18
N ASP A 233 7.34 1.62 -11.31
CA ASP A 233 8.67 2.13 -11.64
C ASP A 233 9.54 2.16 -10.37
N LEU A 234 10.85 2.38 -10.56
CA LEU A 234 11.70 2.81 -9.47
C LEU A 234 11.26 4.19 -8.99
N HIS A 235 11.24 4.34 -7.67
CA HIS A 235 10.80 5.56 -7.01
C HIS A 235 11.68 5.89 -5.83
N ALA A 236 11.53 7.11 -5.33
CA ALA A 236 12.21 7.57 -4.14
C ALA A 236 11.30 8.42 -3.26
N TRP A 237 11.43 8.27 -1.96
CA TRP A 237 10.67 9.01 -0.94
C TRP A 237 11.54 9.24 0.30
N ALA A 238 11.02 10.04 1.25
CA ALA A 238 11.66 10.27 2.53
C ALA A 238 11.01 9.41 3.62
N GLU A 239 11.79 8.95 4.58
CA GLU A 239 11.25 8.38 5.81
C GLU A 239 11.73 9.19 7.01
N VAL A 240 10.83 9.46 7.95
CA VAL A 240 11.11 10.15 9.22
C VAL A 240 10.95 9.21 10.39
N TYR A 241 11.87 9.23 11.36
CA TYR A 241 11.77 8.42 12.55
C TYR A 241 10.96 9.14 13.63
N LEU A 242 9.84 8.55 14.03
CA LEU A 242 9.02 9.02 15.14
C LEU A 242 9.12 8.03 16.31
N PRO A 243 9.40 8.49 17.55
CA PRO A 243 9.36 7.63 18.72
C PRO A 243 7.98 6.94 18.83
N GLY A 244 7.97 5.63 19.09
CA GLY A 244 6.75 4.81 19.11
C GLY A 244 6.37 4.25 17.72
N ALA A 245 6.35 5.08 16.68
CA ALA A 245 5.91 4.65 15.35
C ALA A 245 7.02 4.04 14.49
N GLY A 246 8.28 4.38 14.77
CA GLY A 246 9.43 4.01 13.95
C GLY A 246 9.55 4.86 12.69
N TRP A 247 10.02 4.26 11.59
CA TRP A 247 10.19 4.95 10.31
C TRP A 247 8.86 5.09 9.56
N VAL A 248 8.43 6.33 9.33
CA VAL A 248 7.19 6.68 8.62
C VAL A 248 7.54 7.27 7.26
N GLY A 249 7.02 6.68 6.18
CA GLY A 249 7.30 7.09 4.81
C GLY A 249 6.41 8.23 4.33
N MET A 250 7.03 9.19 3.63
CA MET A 250 6.40 10.39 3.08
C MET A 250 6.89 10.60 1.65
N ASP A 251 5.94 10.64 0.72
CA ASP A 251 6.19 10.83 -0.71
C ASP A 251 5.84 12.26 -1.13
N PRO A 252 6.85 13.13 -1.34
CA PRO A 252 6.63 14.53 -1.73
C PRO A 252 6.19 14.69 -3.18
N THR A 253 6.23 13.64 -4.01
CA THR A 253 5.75 13.72 -5.40
C THR A 253 4.23 13.58 -5.51
N SER A 254 3.62 12.84 -4.59
CA SER A 254 2.17 12.62 -4.52
C SER A 254 1.52 13.36 -3.35
N SER A 255 2.31 13.93 -2.43
CA SER A 255 1.85 14.49 -1.16
C SER A 255 1.15 13.46 -0.26
N LEU A 256 1.49 12.18 -0.41
CA LEU A 256 0.92 11.07 0.37
C LEU A 256 1.95 10.51 1.35
N PHE A 257 1.45 9.82 2.37
CA PHE A 257 2.28 8.91 3.16
C PHE A 257 2.43 7.58 2.41
N ALA A 258 3.56 6.90 2.62
CA ALA A 258 3.88 5.66 1.94
C ALA A 258 2.89 4.55 2.35
N GLY A 259 2.27 3.92 1.34
CA GLY A 259 1.30 2.83 1.50
C GLY A 259 1.85 1.49 1.00
N GLU A 260 0.95 0.54 0.71
CA GLU A 260 1.30 -0.82 0.26
C GLU A 260 2.04 -0.85 -1.09
N GLY A 261 1.84 0.16 -1.93
CA GLY A 261 2.52 0.32 -3.20
C GLY A 261 3.98 0.76 -3.08
N HIS A 262 4.39 1.30 -1.93
CA HIS A 262 5.76 1.76 -1.68
C HIS A 262 6.60 0.62 -1.10
N ILE A 263 7.33 -0.08 -1.97
CA ILE A 263 8.14 -1.25 -1.58
C ILE A 263 9.61 -0.79 -1.44
N PRO A 264 10.12 -0.54 -0.22
CA PRO A 264 11.49 -0.08 -0.02
C PRO A 264 12.50 -1.13 -0.48
N LEU A 265 13.55 -0.71 -1.17
CA LEU A 265 14.66 -1.57 -1.56
C LEU A 265 15.93 -1.21 -0.78
N SER A 266 16.20 0.09 -0.66
CA SER A 266 17.34 0.61 0.09
C SER A 266 16.99 1.92 0.80
N ALA A 267 17.20 1.97 2.12
CA ALA A 267 16.98 3.16 2.94
C ALA A 267 18.28 3.59 3.63
N THR A 268 18.74 4.81 3.38
CA THR A 268 20.06 5.28 3.80
C THR A 268 20.05 6.75 4.23
N PRO A 269 21.03 7.22 5.03
CA PRO A 269 21.16 8.64 5.35
C PRO A 269 21.53 9.53 4.15
N HIS A 270 22.06 8.95 3.07
CA HIS A 270 22.52 9.71 1.89
C HIS A 270 22.09 9.01 0.59
N PRO A 271 21.61 9.75 -0.43
CA PRO A 271 21.09 9.15 -1.66
C PRO A 271 22.12 8.34 -2.44
N SER A 272 23.40 8.72 -2.35
CA SER A 272 24.50 8.01 -3.03
C SER A 272 24.62 6.54 -2.61
N SER A 273 24.25 6.21 -1.36
CA SER A 273 24.28 4.83 -0.86
C SER A 273 23.01 4.03 -1.18
N ALA A 274 21.97 4.67 -1.74
CA ALA A 274 20.70 4.04 -2.10
C ALA A 274 20.57 3.81 -3.62
N ALA A 275 21.63 4.02 -4.40
CA ALA A 275 21.60 3.78 -5.84
C ALA A 275 21.20 2.32 -6.15
N PRO A 276 20.17 2.09 -7.00
CA PRO A 276 19.66 0.75 -7.29
C PRO A 276 20.70 -0.19 -7.88
N ILE A 277 21.55 0.33 -8.78
CA ILE A 277 22.69 -0.36 -9.37
C ILE A 277 23.87 0.62 -9.32
N GLU A 278 24.99 0.15 -8.79
CA GLU A 278 26.23 0.93 -8.64
C GLU A 278 27.41 0.11 -9.17
N GLY A 279 28.30 0.76 -9.91
CA GLY A 279 29.48 0.11 -10.47
C GLY A 279 30.18 0.99 -11.50
N ALA A 280 31.23 0.46 -12.11
CA ALA A 280 31.97 1.13 -13.16
C ALA A 280 32.32 0.15 -14.29
N THR A 281 32.47 0.65 -15.50
CA THR A 281 32.94 -0.10 -16.66
C THR A 281 34.10 0.63 -17.31
N ASP A 282 34.81 -0.03 -18.21
CA ASP A 282 35.73 0.68 -19.11
C ASP A 282 34.95 1.77 -19.89
N PRO A 283 35.57 2.91 -20.23
CA PRO A 283 34.93 3.95 -21.04
C PRO A 283 34.57 3.42 -22.43
N VAL A 284 33.27 3.32 -22.71
CA VAL A 284 32.74 2.87 -24.01
C VAL A 284 31.37 3.50 -24.24
N GLU A 285 30.95 3.59 -25.49
CA GLU A 285 29.57 3.92 -25.81
C GLU A 285 28.63 2.80 -25.35
N VAL A 286 27.53 3.18 -24.70
CA VAL A 286 26.55 2.25 -24.10
C VAL A 286 25.16 2.59 -24.60
N THR A 287 24.46 1.59 -25.14
CA THR A 287 23.00 1.66 -25.31
C THR A 287 22.35 1.11 -24.05
N PHE A 288 21.57 1.95 -23.37
CA PHE A 288 20.87 1.60 -22.14
C PHE A 288 19.37 1.42 -22.41
N SER A 289 18.79 0.35 -21.88
CA SER A 289 17.34 0.15 -21.88
C SER A 289 16.87 -0.36 -20.52
N PHE A 290 15.69 0.09 -20.11
CA PHE A 290 15.01 -0.37 -18.91
C PHE A 290 13.57 -0.74 -19.25
N HIS A 291 13.02 -1.71 -18.51
CA HIS A 291 11.65 -2.17 -18.65
C HIS A 291 11.11 -2.51 -17.26
N ASN A 292 9.97 -1.93 -16.90
CA ASN A 292 9.26 -2.20 -15.67
C ASN A 292 7.82 -2.56 -16.01
N GLU A 293 7.36 -3.71 -15.55
CA GLU A 293 6.02 -4.22 -15.79
C GLU A 293 5.41 -4.71 -14.48
N VAL A 294 4.12 -4.46 -14.30
CA VAL A 294 3.32 -5.03 -13.22
C VAL A 294 2.10 -5.71 -13.80
N THR A 295 1.79 -6.90 -13.30
CA THR A 295 0.62 -7.69 -13.70
C THR A 295 -0.11 -8.18 -12.46
N ARG A 296 -1.44 -8.02 -12.41
CA ARG A 296 -2.26 -8.65 -11.37
C ARG A 296 -2.30 -10.16 -11.59
N VAL A 297 -1.79 -10.93 -10.65
CA VAL A 297 -1.76 -12.41 -10.71
C VAL A 297 -2.83 -13.08 -9.85
N HIS A 298 -3.34 -12.36 -8.84
CA HIS A 298 -4.50 -12.77 -8.06
C HIS A 298 -5.28 -11.53 -7.60
N GLU A 299 -6.60 -11.57 -7.74
CA GLU A 299 -7.49 -10.51 -7.28
C GLU A 299 -8.73 -11.16 -6.64
N ASP A 300 -8.96 -10.89 -5.36
CA ASP A 300 -10.18 -11.33 -4.69
C ASP A 300 -11.42 -10.70 -5.37
N PRO A 301 -12.55 -11.43 -5.54
CA PRO A 301 -13.76 -10.87 -6.12
C PRO A 301 -14.21 -9.60 -5.39
N ARG A 302 -14.42 -8.52 -6.15
CA ARG A 302 -14.82 -7.21 -5.61
C ARG A 302 -16.25 -6.89 -6.03
N VAL A 303 -17.00 -6.25 -5.13
CA VAL A 303 -18.35 -5.74 -5.42
C VAL A 303 -18.36 -4.59 -6.44
N THR A 304 -17.20 -4.07 -6.81
CA THR A 304 -17.01 -2.93 -7.72
C THR A 304 -16.98 -3.30 -9.19
N LYS A 305 -16.83 -4.59 -9.53
CA LYS A 305 -16.87 -5.10 -10.91
C LYS A 305 -17.98 -6.14 -11.05
N PRO A 306 -18.64 -6.21 -12.22
CA PRO A 306 -19.48 -7.35 -12.53
C PRO A 306 -18.63 -8.63 -12.59
N TYR A 307 -19.26 -9.78 -12.33
CA TYR A 307 -18.66 -11.07 -12.63
C TYR A 307 -18.29 -11.16 -14.12
N THR A 308 -17.19 -11.84 -14.43
CA THR A 308 -16.86 -12.16 -15.82
C THR A 308 -17.90 -13.10 -16.42
N ASP A 309 -18.04 -13.13 -17.74
CA ASP A 309 -18.96 -14.05 -18.43
C ASP A 309 -18.71 -15.52 -18.01
N ASP A 310 -17.45 -15.93 -17.86
CA ASP A 310 -17.07 -17.26 -17.38
C ASP A 310 -17.48 -17.50 -15.91
N GLN A 311 -17.35 -16.48 -15.05
CA GLN A 311 -17.82 -16.58 -13.67
C GLN A 311 -19.34 -16.73 -13.63
N TRP A 312 -20.06 -15.96 -14.45
CA TRP A 312 -21.51 -16.01 -14.55
C TRP A 312 -22.00 -17.36 -15.07
N ALA A 313 -21.39 -17.88 -16.13
CA ALA A 313 -21.69 -19.20 -16.67
C ALA A 313 -21.51 -20.33 -15.64
N ARG A 314 -20.48 -20.23 -14.77
CA ARG A 314 -20.29 -21.20 -13.68
C ARG A 314 -21.35 -21.08 -12.58
N ILE A 315 -21.77 -19.85 -12.26
CA ILE A 315 -22.83 -19.60 -11.29
C ILE A 315 -24.15 -20.18 -11.81
N ASP A 316 -24.49 -19.93 -13.07
CA ASP A 316 -25.69 -20.45 -13.71
C ASP A 316 -25.66 -21.99 -13.78
N ALA A 317 -24.54 -22.58 -14.20
CA ALA A 317 -24.39 -24.05 -14.24
C ALA A 317 -24.52 -24.69 -12.85
N LEU A 318 -24.01 -24.03 -11.79
CA LEU A 318 -24.21 -24.48 -10.42
C LEU A 318 -25.68 -24.36 -10.01
N GLY A 319 -26.36 -23.27 -10.39
CA GLY A 319 -27.78 -23.07 -10.18
C GLY A 319 -28.61 -24.18 -10.81
N GLU A 320 -28.38 -24.48 -12.09
CA GLU A 320 -29.04 -25.58 -12.82
C GLU A 320 -28.82 -26.93 -12.11
N ALA A 321 -27.58 -27.23 -11.71
CA ALA A 321 -27.27 -28.47 -10.99
C ALA A 321 -27.97 -28.56 -9.61
N VAL A 322 -28.16 -27.43 -8.93
CA VAL A 322 -28.94 -27.37 -7.68
C VAL A 322 -30.42 -27.58 -7.95
N ASP A 323 -30.98 -26.92 -8.96
CA ASP A 323 -32.39 -27.02 -9.35
C ASP A 323 -32.76 -28.45 -9.80
N GLU A 324 -31.89 -29.13 -10.55
CA GLU A 324 -32.06 -30.54 -10.89
C GLU A 324 -32.17 -31.42 -9.65
N ARG A 325 -31.31 -31.18 -8.65
CA ARG A 325 -31.31 -31.96 -7.39
C ARG A 325 -32.54 -31.67 -6.54
N LEU A 326 -32.97 -30.41 -6.47
CA LEU A 326 -34.20 -30.02 -5.77
C LEU A 326 -35.42 -30.67 -6.43
N THR A 327 -35.50 -30.63 -7.77
CA THR A 327 -36.57 -31.26 -8.54
C THR A 327 -36.61 -32.77 -8.34
N ALA A 328 -35.45 -33.44 -8.43
CA ALA A 328 -35.34 -34.89 -8.20
C ALA A 328 -35.71 -35.29 -6.76
N GLY A 329 -35.48 -34.40 -5.79
CA GLY A 329 -35.86 -34.58 -4.38
C GLY A 329 -37.28 -34.15 -4.05
N ASP A 330 -38.09 -33.70 -5.03
CA ASP A 330 -39.40 -33.09 -4.85
C ASP A 330 -39.41 -31.93 -3.83
N VAL A 331 -38.29 -31.18 -3.76
CA VAL A 331 -38.14 -30.01 -2.91
C VAL A 331 -38.73 -28.82 -3.65
N ARG A 332 -39.95 -28.44 -3.27
CA ARG A 332 -40.68 -27.34 -3.90
C ARG A 332 -40.53 -26.07 -3.10
N LEU A 333 -40.26 -24.95 -3.78
CA LEU A 333 -40.33 -23.64 -3.17
C LEU A 333 -41.80 -23.26 -2.95
N THR A 334 -42.17 -23.02 -1.70
CA THR A 334 -43.45 -22.39 -1.36
C THR A 334 -43.18 -20.97 -0.90
N MET A 335 -43.70 -19.98 -1.61
CA MET A 335 -43.62 -18.58 -1.19
C MET A 335 -44.81 -18.28 -0.28
N GLY A 336 -44.53 -18.05 1.01
CA GLY A 336 -45.51 -17.60 2.00
C GLY A 336 -44.98 -16.37 2.74
N GLY A 337 -45.86 -15.43 3.07
CA GLY A 337 -45.53 -14.32 3.96
C GLY A 337 -45.57 -14.75 5.43
N GLU A 338 -45.13 -13.87 6.34
CA GLU A 338 -45.30 -14.01 7.79
C GLU A 338 -46.66 -13.40 8.18
N PRO A 339 -47.75 -14.18 8.35
CA PRO A 339 -49.03 -13.59 8.71
C PRO A 339 -48.99 -13.10 10.16
N THR A 340 -49.19 -11.80 10.36
CA THR A 340 -49.40 -11.21 11.68
C THR A 340 -50.89 -11.23 12.02
N PHE A 341 -51.22 -11.68 13.23
CA PHE A 341 -52.60 -11.76 13.71
C PHE A 341 -52.87 -10.66 14.73
N VAL A 342 -54.01 -9.99 14.57
CA VAL A 342 -54.58 -9.07 15.56
C VAL A 342 -55.92 -9.66 15.97
N SER A 343 -56.16 -9.79 17.27
CA SER A 343 -57.44 -10.28 17.77
C SER A 343 -58.53 -9.22 17.54
N LEU A 344 -59.69 -9.67 17.05
CA LEU A 344 -60.89 -8.84 16.91
C LEU A 344 -61.55 -8.58 18.27
N ASP A 345 -61.44 -9.56 19.18
CA ASP A 345 -62.14 -9.55 20.47
C ASP A 345 -61.31 -8.88 21.57
N ASP A 346 -59.98 -8.84 21.41
CA ASP A 346 -59.06 -8.20 22.36
C ASP A 346 -57.85 -7.57 21.66
N ALA A 347 -57.94 -6.27 21.41
CA ALA A 347 -56.82 -5.48 20.85
C ALA A 347 -55.96 -4.81 21.93
N THR A 348 -56.22 -5.06 23.22
CA THR A 348 -55.68 -4.23 24.31
C THR A 348 -54.67 -4.93 25.20
N THR A 349 -54.71 -6.25 25.31
CA THR A 349 -53.73 -6.98 26.11
C THR A 349 -52.34 -6.97 25.47
N PRO A 350 -51.26 -7.08 26.29
CA PRO A 350 -49.88 -7.02 25.79
C PRO A 350 -49.60 -7.96 24.62
N GLN A 351 -50.07 -9.21 24.66
CA GLN A 351 -49.89 -10.21 23.59
C GLN A 351 -50.41 -9.78 22.19
N TRP A 352 -51.38 -8.87 22.13
CA TRP A 352 -52.00 -8.38 20.89
C TRP A 352 -51.56 -6.97 20.50
N ASN A 353 -50.75 -6.30 21.33
CA ASN A 353 -50.31 -4.93 21.13
C ASN A 353 -48.78 -4.80 21.08
N SER A 354 -48.08 -5.20 22.16
CA SER A 354 -46.65 -4.94 22.33
C SER A 354 -45.79 -6.20 22.46
N GLU A 355 -46.34 -7.30 22.97
CA GLU A 355 -45.60 -8.56 23.16
C GLU A 355 -45.67 -9.42 21.89
N ALA A 356 -44.54 -10.03 21.53
CA ALA A 356 -44.44 -10.89 20.36
C ALA A 356 -45.32 -12.16 20.49
N ASP A 357 -45.54 -12.66 21.70
CA ASP A 357 -46.26 -13.91 21.99
C ASP A 357 -47.15 -13.79 23.25
N GLY A 358 -48.08 -14.72 23.42
CA GLY A 358 -48.94 -14.81 24.59
C GLY A 358 -49.80 -16.07 24.59
N PRO A 359 -50.41 -16.45 25.73
CA PRO A 359 -51.12 -17.72 25.85
C PRO A 359 -52.23 -17.92 24.81
N GLU A 360 -53.02 -16.88 24.54
CA GLU A 360 -54.16 -16.95 23.62
C GLU A 360 -53.71 -16.82 22.16
N LYS A 361 -52.78 -15.89 21.89
CA LYS A 361 -52.14 -15.73 20.58
C LYS A 361 -51.48 -17.03 20.11
N ARG A 362 -50.77 -17.71 21.01
CA ARG A 362 -50.14 -19.01 20.74
C ARG A 362 -51.17 -20.11 20.48
N ALA A 363 -52.30 -20.12 21.20
CA ALA A 363 -53.37 -21.09 20.96
C ALA A 363 -53.97 -20.92 19.55
N LEU A 364 -54.31 -19.69 19.17
CA LEU A 364 -54.86 -19.37 17.84
C LEU A 364 -53.86 -19.62 16.71
N ALA A 365 -52.59 -19.24 16.90
CA ALA A 365 -51.53 -19.52 15.93
C ALA A 365 -51.37 -21.03 15.67
N ASN A 366 -51.49 -21.87 16.71
CA ASN A 366 -51.47 -23.33 16.54
C ASN A 366 -52.68 -23.85 15.75
N VAL A 367 -53.88 -23.29 15.95
CA VAL A 367 -55.07 -23.66 15.16
C VAL A 367 -54.86 -23.34 13.68
N VAL A 368 -54.30 -22.16 13.37
CA VAL A 368 -54.00 -21.78 11.98
C VAL A 368 -52.92 -22.67 11.39
N ALA A 369 -51.82 -22.90 12.12
CA ALA A 369 -50.74 -23.77 11.67
C ALA A 369 -51.25 -25.19 11.37
N GLU A 370 -52.17 -25.72 12.19
CA GLU A 370 -52.77 -27.03 11.97
C GLU A 370 -53.65 -27.06 10.71
N ARG A 371 -54.49 -26.04 10.50
CA ARG A 371 -55.31 -25.93 9.27
C ARG A 371 -54.44 -25.81 8.02
N LEU A 372 -53.34 -25.05 8.09
CA LEU A 372 -52.38 -24.94 7.00
C LEU A 372 -51.70 -26.29 6.73
N ARG A 373 -51.34 -27.04 7.77
CA ARG A 373 -50.78 -28.38 7.66
C ARG A 373 -51.75 -29.34 6.97
N GLU A 374 -53.01 -29.37 7.40
CA GLU A 374 -54.05 -30.21 6.82
C GLU A 374 -54.29 -29.90 5.34
N THR A 375 -54.19 -28.62 4.95
CA THR A 375 -54.46 -28.17 3.57
C THR A 375 -53.25 -28.34 2.65
N TYR A 376 -52.04 -27.98 3.11
CA TYR A 376 -50.87 -27.80 2.24
C TYR A 376 -49.72 -28.76 2.53
N ALA A 377 -49.67 -29.39 3.71
CA ALA A 377 -48.51 -30.18 4.15
C ALA A 377 -48.92 -31.48 4.87
N GLN A 378 -49.90 -32.20 4.32
CA GLN A 378 -50.38 -33.46 4.89
C GLN A 378 -49.24 -34.49 4.90
N GLY A 379 -48.90 -35.00 6.10
CA GLY A 379 -47.75 -35.89 6.31
C GLY A 379 -46.42 -35.17 6.59
N GLY A 380 -46.40 -33.83 6.58
CA GLY A 380 -45.24 -33.03 6.95
C GLY A 380 -44.96 -33.00 8.47
N ILE A 381 -43.72 -32.66 8.82
CA ILE A 381 -43.29 -32.44 10.20
C ILE A 381 -43.48 -30.97 10.55
N VAL A 382 -44.22 -30.69 11.62
CA VAL A 382 -44.37 -29.32 12.14
C VAL A 382 -43.16 -28.99 12.99
N HIS A 383 -42.36 -28.02 12.55
CA HIS A 383 -41.30 -27.44 13.35
C HIS A 383 -41.82 -26.22 14.12
N ARG A 384 -41.63 -26.21 15.43
CA ARG A 384 -41.91 -25.05 16.30
C ARG A 384 -40.58 -24.57 16.87
N GLY A 385 -40.20 -23.34 16.55
CA GLY A 385 -38.97 -22.72 17.02
C GLY A 385 -39.18 -21.25 17.35
N GLN A 386 -38.14 -20.62 17.88
CA GLN A 386 -38.12 -19.17 18.02
C GLN A 386 -38.10 -18.52 16.63
N GLY A 387 -38.92 -17.48 16.45
CA GLY A 387 -38.96 -16.69 15.23
C GLY A 387 -37.75 -15.76 15.09
N LYS A 388 -37.82 -14.83 14.14
CA LYS A 388 -36.83 -13.75 14.03
C LYS A 388 -36.91 -12.86 15.27
N TRP A 389 -35.75 -12.45 15.77
CA TRP A 389 -35.63 -11.46 16.82
C TRP A 389 -35.41 -10.11 16.15
N TYR A 390 -36.32 -9.17 16.33
CA TYR A 390 -36.09 -7.80 15.90
C TYR A 390 -35.28 -7.05 16.97
N PRO A 391 -34.38 -6.12 16.59
CA PRO A 391 -33.65 -5.32 17.57
C PRO A 391 -34.64 -4.59 18.49
N GLY A 392 -34.66 -4.95 19.78
CA GLY A 392 -35.56 -4.38 20.79
C GLY A 392 -36.66 -5.31 21.30
N GLU A 393 -36.76 -6.54 20.77
CA GLU A 393 -37.60 -7.63 21.32
C GLU A 393 -36.88 -8.51 22.33
#